data_AF-A0A317EVV0-F1
#
_entry.id   AF-A0A317EVV0-F1
#
_cell.length_a   1.000
_cell.length_b   1.000
_cell.length_c   1.000
_cell.angle_alpha   90.00
_cell.angle_beta   90.00
_cell.angle_gamma   90.00
#
_symmetry.space_group_name_H-M   'P 1'
#
loop_
_entity.id
_entity.type
_entity.pdbx_description
1 polymer ?
#
loop_
_entity_poly.entity_id
_entity_poly.type
_entity_poly.pdbx_seq_one_letter_code
_entity_poly.pdbx_strand_id
1 'polypeptide(L)'
;MTLKSFGQKLKRFLKAFLFTILCIVYLFLTIWTFCYSLSIFYVFVIVLAIGLILYFRRKKRRDLSAILVVGLLIFLIATPYNLSQYNSNAAGFQARVNRGKSLTFKEKCGIYGNVLMIIVLDYIPLREASVMNFYMLFPKENKTRVFYSNAYLRAQDIKPLLDKKGKNVVAWNKWNERLNGNFRFAAAFDPCTIEVTDEGTYKKAVLITPFHYRKNYTTRNATHAMHGLFEFHINEGLFWYLQHKGWLHPYTAVWIAKFDK
;
A
#
# COMPACT_ATOMS: atom_id res chain seq x y z
N MET A 1 33.28 8.24 28.08
CA MET A 1 32.21 7.25 27.82
C MET A 1 32.86 6.04 27.15
N THR A 2 32.86 4.85 27.75
CA THR A 2 33.57 3.68 27.19
C THR A 2 32.74 2.98 26.12
N LEU A 3 33.38 2.37 25.11
CA LEU A 3 32.71 1.57 24.05
C LEU A 3 31.76 0.50 24.63
N LYS A 4 32.13 -0.11 25.77
CA LYS A 4 31.27 -1.07 26.49
C LYS A 4 29.98 -0.42 27.03
N SER A 5 30.05 0.79 27.57
CA SER A 5 28.88 1.53 28.06
C SER A 5 27.95 1.98 26.94
N PHE A 6 28.52 2.35 25.78
CA PHE A 6 27.75 2.70 24.58
C PHE A 6 27.03 1.48 24.00
N GLY A 7 27.72 0.34 23.85
CA GLY A 7 27.12 -0.90 23.36
C GLY A 7 25.98 -1.42 24.23
N GLN A 8 26.09 -1.29 25.56
CA GLN A 8 25.00 -1.68 26.47
C GLN A 8 23.79 -0.75 26.36
N LYS A 9 23.99 0.56 26.25
CA LYS A 9 22.91 1.54 26.04
C LYS A 9 22.20 1.30 24.70
N LEU A 10 22.96 1.10 23.62
CA LEU A 10 22.43 0.79 22.30
C LEU A 10 21.60 -0.50 22.31
N LYS A 11 22.09 -1.58 22.94
CA LYS A 11 21.34 -2.84 23.07
C LYS A 11 20.03 -2.68 23.84
N ARG A 12 20.01 -1.89 24.92
CA ARG A 12 18.77 -1.61 25.68
C ARG A 12 17.79 -0.79 24.85
N PHE A 13 18.29 0.23 24.15
CA PHE A 13 17.49 1.04 23.24
C PHE A 13 16.86 0.20 22.13
N LEU A 14 17.65 -0.60 21.40
CA LEU A 14 17.17 -1.47 20.33
C LEU A 14 16.10 -2.44 20.81
N LYS A 15 16.27 -3.06 21.99
CA LYS A 15 15.26 -3.94 22.58
C LYS A 15 13.94 -3.21 22.88
N ALA A 16 14.01 -2.00 23.44
CA ALA A 16 12.82 -1.21 23.72
C ALA A 16 12.13 -0.75 22.44
N PHE A 17 12.91 -0.35 21.44
CA PHE A 17 12.43 0.05 20.13
C PHE A 17 11.71 -1.10 19.40
N LEU A 18 12.34 -2.28 19.32
CA LEU A 18 11.73 -3.48 18.71
C LEU A 18 10.46 -3.91 19.44
N PHE A 19 10.45 -3.88 20.77
CA PHE A 19 9.24 -4.16 21.55
C PHE A 19 8.11 -3.18 21.23
N THR A 20 8.44 -1.89 21.12
CA THR A 20 7.45 -0.85 20.78
C THR A 20 6.88 -1.07 19.39
N ILE A 21 7.72 -1.36 18.40
CA ILE A 21 7.28 -1.72 17.03
C ILE A 21 6.36 -2.93 17.08
N LEU A 22 6.74 -3.99 17.79
CA LEU A 22 5.93 -5.19 17.92
C LEU A 22 4.53 -4.88 18.46
N CYS A 23 4.43 -4.07 19.52
CA CYS A 23 3.16 -3.64 20.06
C CYS A 23 2.33 -2.83 19.06
N ILE A 24 2.96 -1.87 18.36
CA ILE A 24 2.27 -1.03 17.36
C ILE A 24 1.72 -1.90 16.21
N VAL A 25 2.55 -2.78 15.65
CA VAL A 25 2.15 -3.69 14.56
C VAL A 25 1.01 -4.59 15.02
N TYR A 26 1.11 -5.17 16.22
CA TYR A 26 0.08 -6.05 16.74
C TYR A 26 -1.25 -5.34 16.96
N LEU A 27 -1.22 -4.14 17.54
CA LEU A 27 -2.42 -3.32 17.74
C LEU A 27 -3.04 -2.91 16.40
N PHE A 28 -2.22 -2.48 15.45
CA PHE A 28 -2.68 -2.15 14.10
C PHE A 28 -3.39 -3.34 13.45
N LEU A 29 -2.77 -4.52 13.45
CA LEU A 29 -3.36 -5.73 12.87
C LEU A 29 -4.65 -6.13 13.60
N THR A 30 -4.70 -5.99 14.93
CA THR A 30 -5.91 -6.26 15.72
C THR A 30 -7.07 -5.35 15.32
N ILE A 31 -6.82 -4.05 15.23
CA ILE A 31 -7.84 -3.08 14.79
C ILE A 31 -8.25 -3.33 13.34
N TRP A 32 -7.29 -3.60 12.46
CA TRP A 32 -7.56 -3.81 11.04
C TRP A 32 -8.40 -5.07 10.80
N THR A 33 -8.02 -6.20 11.41
CA THR A 33 -8.77 -7.46 11.35
C THR A 33 -10.18 -7.33 11.94
N PHE A 34 -10.34 -6.53 13.01
CA PHE A 34 -11.67 -6.17 13.52
C PHE A 34 -12.48 -5.41 12.48
N CYS A 35 -11.93 -4.35 11.89
CA CYS A 35 -12.62 -3.50 10.92
C CYS A 35 -13.08 -4.28 9.67
N TYR A 36 -12.29 -5.27 9.24
CA TYR A 36 -12.64 -6.13 8.11
C TYR A 36 -13.50 -7.36 8.49
N SER A 37 -13.87 -7.47 9.77
CA SER A 37 -14.66 -8.59 10.33
C SER A 37 -14.04 -9.96 10.06
N LEU A 38 -12.72 -10.09 10.28
CA LEU A 38 -12.01 -11.37 10.15
C LEU A 38 -12.04 -12.14 11.47
N SER A 39 -12.23 -13.46 11.42
CA SER A 39 -12.30 -14.32 12.62
C SER A 39 -11.00 -14.31 13.43
N ILE A 40 -9.86 -14.10 12.77
CA ILE A 40 -8.54 -14.03 13.43
C ILE A 40 -8.42 -12.87 14.44
N PHE A 41 -9.31 -11.87 14.34
CA PHE A 41 -9.43 -10.82 15.35
C PHE A 41 -9.62 -11.39 16.76
N TYR A 42 -10.48 -12.39 16.93
CA TYR A 42 -10.75 -12.99 18.24
C TYR A 42 -9.49 -13.64 18.83
N VAL A 43 -8.68 -14.28 17.98
CA VAL A 43 -7.40 -14.86 18.39
C VAL A 43 -6.46 -13.76 18.87
N PHE A 44 -6.37 -12.64 18.15
CA PHE A 44 -5.55 -11.51 18.57
C PHE A 44 -5.97 -10.92 19.91
N VAL A 45 -7.27 -10.78 20.16
CA VAL A 45 -7.79 -10.31 21.45
C VAL A 45 -7.42 -11.27 22.58
N ILE A 46 -7.59 -12.58 22.37
CA ILE A 46 -7.25 -13.61 23.36
C ILE A 46 -5.74 -13.59 23.67
N VAL A 47 -4.91 -13.58 22.63
CA VAL A 47 -3.44 -13.55 22.77
C VAL A 47 -2.99 -12.27 23.48
N LEU A 48 -3.56 -11.10 23.14
CA LEU A 48 -3.27 -9.85 23.83
C LEU A 48 -3.68 -9.90 25.31
N ALA A 49 -4.88 -10.43 25.61
CA ALA A 49 -5.35 -10.57 26.99
C ALA A 49 -4.43 -11.47 27.82
N ILE A 50 -4.08 -12.66 27.30
CA ILE A 50 -3.13 -13.57 27.95
C ILE A 50 -1.77 -12.90 28.15
N GLY A 51 -1.28 -12.20 27.12
CA GLY A 51 -0.02 -11.46 27.16
C GLY A 51 0.00 -10.40 28.25
N LEU A 52 -1.06 -9.59 28.35
CA LEU A 52 -1.20 -8.56 29.37
C LEU A 52 -1.30 -9.16 30.78
N ILE A 53 -2.10 -10.21 30.98
CA ILE A 53 -2.21 -10.91 32.27
C ILE A 53 -0.82 -11.39 32.73
N LEU A 54 -0.08 -12.06 31.85
CA LEU A 54 1.27 -12.56 32.17
C LEU A 54 2.28 -11.42 32.40
N TYR A 55 2.19 -10.34 31.61
CA TYR A 55 3.00 -9.15 31.82
C TYR A 55 2.75 -8.51 33.19
N PHE A 56 1.49 -8.34 33.60
CA PHE A 56 1.17 -7.72 34.87
C PHE A 56 1.53 -8.61 36.07
N ARG A 57 1.41 -9.94 35.93
CA ARG A 57 1.80 -10.89 36.99
C ARG A 57 3.31 -11.01 37.19
N ARG A 58 4.09 -11.04 36.10
CA ARG A 58 5.54 -11.30 36.16
C ARG A 58 6.42 -10.06 35.95
N LYS A 59 5.84 -8.96 35.46
CA LYS A 59 6.54 -7.71 35.06
C LYS A 59 7.66 -7.93 34.03
N LYS A 60 7.58 -9.01 33.24
CA LYS A 60 8.58 -9.38 32.23
C LYS A 60 8.09 -9.02 30.82
N ARG A 61 8.76 -8.05 30.17
CA ARG A 61 8.49 -7.69 28.76
C ARG A 61 8.71 -8.84 27.77
N ARG A 62 9.63 -9.75 28.10
CA ARG A 62 9.94 -10.93 27.29
C ARG A 62 8.72 -11.84 27.10
N ASP A 63 7.95 -12.06 28.16
CA ASP A 63 6.78 -12.94 28.14
C ASP A 63 5.69 -12.36 27.22
N LEU A 64 5.40 -11.07 27.35
CA LEU A 64 4.49 -10.35 26.45
C LEU A 64 4.99 -10.41 25.00
N SER A 65 6.28 -10.14 24.77
CA SER A 65 6.85 -10.17 23.42
C SER A 65 6.71 -11.54 22.78
N ALA A 66 7.00 -12.62 23.53
CA ALA A 66 6.87 -13.99 23.04
C ALA A 66 5.42 -14.32 22.66
N ILE A 67 4.45 -13.92 23.48
CA ILE A 67 3.03 -14.16 23.22
C ILE A 67 2.52 -13.39 22.02
N LEU A 68 2.90 -12.12 21.87
CA LEU A 68 2.56 -11.32 20.69
C LEU A 68 3.16 -11.94 19.41
N VAL A 69 4.42 -12.42 19.46
CA VAL A 69 5.04 -13.14 18.33
C VAL A 69 4.28 -14.41 18.00
N VAL A 70 3.85 -15.20 18.99
CA VAL A 70 2.99 -16.38 18.76
C VAL A 70 1.69 -15.98 18.06
N GLY A 71 1.05 -14.89 18.47
CA GLY A 71 -0.13 -14.37 17.78
C GLY A 71 0.15 -14.04 16.30
N LEU A 72 1.27 -13.38 16.00
CA LEU A 72 1.67 -13.08 14.62
C LEU A 72 1.95 -14.36 13.82
N LEU A 73 2.57 -15.38 14.42
CA LEU A 73 2.79 -16.68 13.78
C LEU A 73 1.46 -17.37 13.45
N ILE A 74 0.50 -17.35 14.38
CA ILE A 74 -0.84 -17.90 14.13
C ILE A 74 -1.51 -17.14 12.98
N PHE A 75 -1.40 -15.82 12.93
CA PHE A 75 -1.90 -15.02 11.82
C PHE A 75 -1.28 -15.41 10.47
N LEU A 76 0.05 -15.62 10.43
CA LEU A 76 0.75 -16.06 9.22
C LEU A 76 0.30 -17.45 8.76
N ILE A 77 0.17 -18.40 9.68
CA ILE A 77 -0.33 -19.76 9.38
C ILE A 77 -1.78 -19.71 8.91
N ALA A 78 -2.61 -18.86 9.51
CA ALA A 78 -4.02 -18.69 9.16
C ALA A 78 -4.24 -17.81 7.91
N THR A 79 -3.17 -17.28 7.28
CA THR A 79 -3.26 -16.42 6.09
C THR A 79 -4.19 -16.96 5.01
N PRO A 80 -4.15 -18.25 4.62
CA PRO A 80 -5.04 -18.80 3.60
C PRO A 80 -6.52 -18.59 3.91
N TYR A 81 -6.90 -18.91 5.15
CA TYR A 81 -8.26 -18.76 5.64
C TYR A 81 -8.66 -17.29 5.74
N ASN A 82 -7.76 -16.45 6.28
CA ASN A 82 -7.97 -15.01 6.43
C ASN A 82 -8.17 -14.32 5.07
N LEU A 83 -7.41 -14.72 4.04
CA LEU A 83 -7.53 -14.19 2.68
C LEU A 83 -8.86 -14.59 2.04
N SER A 84 -9.30 -15.84 2.22
CA SER A 84 -10.60 -16.29 1.72
C SER A 84 -11.75 -15.50 2.35
N GLN A 85 -11.73 -15.33 3.68
CA GLN A 85 -12.72 -14.52 4.40
C GLN A 85 -12.67 -13.05 3.98
N TYR A 86 -11.47 -12.49 3.83
CA TYR A 86 -11.27 -11.14 3.31
C TYR A 86 -11.89 -10.98 1.92
N ASN A 87 -11.62 -11.89 0.97
CA ASN A 87 -12.15 -11.81 -0.39
C ASN A 87 -13.69 -11.85 -0.39
N SER A 88 -14.28 -12.75 0.42
CA SER A 88 -15.74 -12.86 0.57
C SER A 88 -16.34 -11.57 1.13
N ASN A 89 -15.78 -11.04 2.21
CA ASN A 89 -16.23 -9.79 2.82
C ASN A 89 -16.09 -8.61 1.84
N ALA A 90 -14.97 -8.54 1.12
CA ALA A 90 -14.70 -7.51 0.11
C ALA A 90 -15.74 -7.53 -1.02
N ALA A 91 -16.04 -8.73 -1.55
CA ALA A 91 -17.05 -8.92 -2.58
C ALA A 91 -18.44 -8.51 -2.08
N GLY A 92 -18.78 -8.85 -0.83
CA GLY A 92 -20.01 -8.42 -0.18
C GLY A 92 -20.13 -6.89 -0.06
N PHE A 93 -19.05 -6.21 0.33
CA PHE A 93 -19.00 -4.75 0.36
C PHE A 93 -19.16 -4.15 -1.03
N GLN A 94 -18.47 -4.68 -2.04
CA GLN A 94 -18.55 -4.19 -3.41
C GLN A 94 -19.97 -4.35 -3.97
N ALA A 95 -20.59 -5.51 -3.78
CA ALA A 95 -21.97 -5.75 -4.20
C ALA A 95 -22.99 -4.82 -3.53
N ARG A 96 -22.74 -4.39 -2.28
CA ARG A 96 -23.56 -3.38 -1.60
C ARG A 96 -23.35 -2.00 -2.20
N VAL A 97 -22.11 -1.59 -2.41
CA VAL A 97 -21.76 -0.31 -3.06
C VAL A 97 -22.37 -0.22 -4.45
N ASN A 98 -22.30 -1.29 -5.24
CA ASN A 98 -22.86 -1.34 -6.60
C ASN A 98 -24.38 -1.18 -6.62
N ARG A 99 -25.06 -1.62 -5.56
CA ARG A 99 -26.51 -1.43 -5.33
C ARG A 99 -26.85 -0.07 -4.70
N GLY A 100 -25.89 0.86 -4.62
CA GLY A 100 -26.08 2.20 -4.06
C GLY A 100 -26.14 2.25 -2.53
N LYS A 101 -25.89 1.14 -1.82
CA LYS A 101 -25.91 1.11 -0.36
C LYS A 101 -24.61 1.68 0.22
N SER A 102 -24.73 2.41 1.33
CA SER A 102 -23.55 2.90 2.06
C SER A 102 -22.88 1.80 2.88
N LEU A 103 -21.57 1.91 3.00
CA LEU A 103 -20.79 1.14 3.97
C LEU A 103 -20.79 1.86 5.32
N THR A 104 -20.71 1.07 6.40
CA THR A 104 -20.58 1.57 7.76
C THR A 104 -19.20 2.21 7.97
N PHE A 105 -19.05 3.02 9.03
CA PHE A 105 -17.75 3.60 9.39
C PHE A 105 -16.68 2.52 9.60
N LYS A 106 -17.04 1.42 10.28
CA LYS A 106 -16.17 0.26 10.51
C LYS A 106 -15.63 -0.32 9.20
N GLU A 107 -16.52 -0.56 8.24
CA GLU A 107 -16.17 -1.12 6.93
C GLU A 107 -15.27 -0.17 6.14
N LYS A 108 -15.56 1.14 6.17
CA LYS A 108 -14.70 2.16 5.56
C LYS A 108 -13.31 2.16 6.18
N CYS A 109 -13.20 2.05 7.51
CA CYS A 109 -11.91 1.93 8.20
C CYS A 109 -11.13 0.68 7.77
N GLY A 110 -11.81 -0.45 7.56
CA GLY A 110 -11.19 -1.68 7.08
C GLY A 110 -10.60 -1.53 5.69
N ILE A 111 -11.35 -0.90 4.78
CA ILE A 111 -10.91 -0.60 3.41
C ILE A 111 -9.76 0.42 3.43
N TYR A 112 -9.86 1.47 4.24
CA TYR A 112 -8.83 2.50 4.37
C TYR A 112 -7.53 1.91 4.95
N GLY A 113 -7.64 1.03 5.95
CA GLY A 113 -6.50 0.31 6.50
C GLY A 113 -5.79 -0.57 5.47
N ASN A 114 -6.51 -1.10 4.47
CA ASN A 114 -5.88 -1.80 3.35
C ASN A 114 -5.02 -0.86 2.48
N VAL A 115 -5.48 0.37 2.22
CA VAL A 115 -4.67 1.40 1.55
C VAL A 115 -3.40 1.70 2.36
N LEU A 116 -3.50 1.82 3.69
CA LEU A 116 -2.33 2.02 4.56
C LEU A 116 -1.34 0.85 4.48
N MET A 117 -1.84 -0.39 4.45
CA MET A 117 -0.98 -1.56 4.28
C MET A 117 -0.29 -1.56 2.92
N ILE A 118 -0.99 -1.25 1.83
CA ILE A 118 -0.40 -1.10 0.50
C ILE A 118 0.74 -0.07 0.56
N ILE A 119 0.51 1.10 1.15
CA ILE A 119 1.53 2.14 1.30
C ILE A 119 2.77 1.60 2.04
N VAL A 120 2.60 0.89 3.15
CA VAL A 120 3.74 0.42 3.96
C VAL A 120 4.45 -0.76 3.30
N LEU A 121 3.70 -1.77 2.86
CA LEU A 121 4.24 -3.03 2.33
C LEU A 121 4.87 -2.83 0.95
N ASP A 122 4.31 -1.95 0.12
CA ASP A 122 4.86 -1.67 -1.21
C ASP A 122 6.02 -0.67 -1.17
N TYR A 123 6.32 -0.02 -0.04
CA TYR A 123 7.36 1.01 -0.02
C TYR A 123 8.75 0.49 -0.44
N ILE A 124 9.08 -0.76 -0.11
CA ILE A 124 10.35 -1.40 -0.49
C ILE A 124 10.28 -1.96 -1.92
N PRO A 125 9.35 -2.88 -2.26
CA PRO A 125 9.35 -3.49 -3.59
C PRO A 125 8.86 -2.54 -4.69
N LEU A 126 7.99 -1.57 -4.36
CA LEU A 126 7.26 -0.70 -5.30
C LEU A 126 7.06 0.71 -4.71
N ARG A 127 8.18 1.38 -4.42
CA ARG A 127 8.21 2.69 -3.75
C ARG A 127 7.28 3.72 -4.40
N GLU A 128 7.27 3.80 -5.72
CA GLU A 128 6.44 4.76 -6.46
C GLU A 128 4.94 4.50 -6.25
N ALA A 129 4.49 3.24 -6.26
CA ALA A 129 3.10 2.88 -5.97
C ALA A 129 2.71 3.25 -4.53
N SER A 130 3.59 2.95 -3.57
CA SER A 130 3.41 3.36 -2.17
C SER A 130 3.27 4.88 -2.02
N VAL A 131 4.19 5.64 -2.63
CA VAL A 131 4.19 7.11 -2.58
C VAL A 131 2.93 7.68 -3.21
N MET A 132 2.47 7.13 -4.34
CA MET A 132 1.25 7.59 -4.98
C MET A 132 0.00 7.32 -4.11
N ASN A 133 -0.07 6.13 -3.50
CA ASN A 133 -1.14 5.81 -2.58
C ASN A 133 -1.13 6.71 -1.33
N PHE A 134 0.06 7.02 -0.79
CA PHE A 134 0.24 7.91 0.34
C PHE A 134 -0.31 9.31 0.06
N TYR A 135 -0.10 9.83 -1.14
CA TYR A 135 -0.56 11.16 -1.50
C TYR A 135 -2.08 11.28 -1.67
N MET A 136 -2.81 10.16 -1.83
CA MET A 136 -4.28 10.18 -1.78
C MET A 136 -4.84 10.36 -0.37
N LEU A 137 -4.04 10.15 0.68
CA LEU A 137 -4.50 10.36 2.05
C LEU A 137 -4.70 11.85 2.38
N PHE A 138 -4.12 12.73 1.56
CA PHE A 138 -4.10 14.16 1.82
C PHE A 138 -4.78 14.91 0.66
N PRO A 139 -5.74 15.80 0.94
CA PRO A 139 -6.28 16.66 -0.09
C PRO A 139 -5.23 17.66 -0.59
N LYS A 140 -5.42 18.17 -1.80
CA LYS A 140 -4.63 19.28 -2.34
C LYS A 140 -5.56 20.19 -3.14
N GLU A 141 -5.47 21.50 -2.92
CA GLU A 141 -6.38 22.50 -3.51
C GLU A 141 -6.45 22.40 -5.03
N ASN A 142 -5.28 22.44 -5.70
CA ASN A 142 -5.21 22.35 -7.16
C ASN A 142 -5.25 20.90 -7.68
N LYS A 143 -5.37 19.91 -6.80
CA LYS A 143 -5.30 18.47 -7.11
C LYS A 143 -4.08 18.06 -7.97
N THR A 144 -3.02 18.86 -8.05
CA THR A 144 -1.83 18.56 -8.87
C THR A 144 -0.63 18.34 -7.98
N ARG A 145 0.02 17.18 -8.08
CA ARG A 145 1.25 16.86 -7.33
C ARG A 145 2.41 16.73 -8.30
N VAL A 146 3.46 17.52 -8.07
CA VAL A 146 4.64 17.56 -8.94
C VAL A 146 5.76 16.72 -8.33
N PHE A 147 6.40 15.91 -9.15
CA PHE A 147 7.46 14.99 -8.78
C PHE A 147 8.65 15.19 -9.72
N TYR A 148 9.84 15.40 -9.18
CA TYR A 148 11.08 15.47 -9.97
C TYR A 148 11.74 14.10 -9.94
N SER A 149 11.70 13.36 -11.04
CA SER A 149 12.24 12.00 -11.11
C SER A 149 12.52 11.58 -12.53
N ASN A 150 13.74 11.09 -12.78
CA ASN A 150 14.12 10.51 -14.07
C ASN A 150 13.74 9.02 -14.17
N ALA A 151 13.12 8.43 -13.14
CA ALA A 151 12.86 6.99 -13.07
C ALA A 151 11.96 6.50 -14.22
N TYR A 152 10.98 7.29 -14.64
CA TYR A 152 10.04 6.90 -15.69
C TYR A 152 10.65 6.92 -17.10
N LEU A 153 11.77 7.63 -17.31
CA LEU A 153 12.45 7.66 -18.61
C LEU A 153 12.96 6.28 -19.06
N ARG A 154 13.13 5.36 -18.10
CA ARG A 154 13.60 3.99 -18.39
C ARG A 154 12.49 3.05 -18.84
N ALA A 155 11.22 3.46 -18.76
CA ALA A 155 10.10 2.64 -19.18
C ALA A 155 10.13 2.41 -20.71
N GLN A 156 9.98 1.16 -21.14
CA GLN A 156 9.93 0.75 -22.54
C GLN A 156 8.84 1.48 -23.33
N ASP A 157 7.69 1.76 -22.72
CA ASP A 157 6.59 2.49 -23.38
C ASP A 157 6.91 4.00 -23.53
N ILE A 158 7.84 4.53 -22.71
CA ILE A 158 8.25 5.94 -22.72
C ILE A 158 9.43 6.19 -23.66
N LYS A 159 10.41 5.28 -23.71
CA LYS A 159 11.66 5.46 -24.48
C LYS A 159 11.43 5.91 -25.94
N PRO A 160 10.54 5.28 -26.74
CA PRO A 160 10.31 5.68 -28.13
C PRO A 160 9.67 7.07 -28.28
N LEU A 161 9.13 7.64 -27.20
CA LEU A 161 8.48 8.94 -27.19
C LEU A 161 9.43 10.07 -26.77
N LEU A 162 10.59 9.74 -26.17
CA LEU A 162 11.57 10.74 -25.72
C LEU A 162 12.22 11.52 -26.88
N ASP A 163 12.22 10.94 -28.09
CA ASP A 163 12.71 11.61 -29.29
C ASP A 163 11.62 12.34 -30.07
N LYS A 164 10.35 12.19 -29.67
CA LYS A 164 9.21 12.85 -30.31
C LYS A 164 8.85 14.12 -29.54
N LYS A 165 9.05 15.27 -30.15
CA LYS A 165 8.61 16.56 -29.58
C LYS A 165 7.08 16.63 -29.44
N GLY A 166 6.63 17.36 -28.44
CA GLY A 166 5.22 17.63 -28.20
C GLY A 166 4.54 16.61 -27.30
N LYS A 167 3.20 16.65 -27.29
CA LYS A 167 2.35 15.83 -26.43
C LYS A 167 2.03 14.50 -27.09
N ASN A 168 2.30 13.42 -26.37
CA ASN A 168 2.04 12.05 -26.79
C ASN A 168 1.26 11.32 -25.70
N VAL A 169 0.26 10.53 -26.11
CA VAL A 169 -0.47 9.65 -25.20
C VAL A 169 0.30 8.37 -25.01
N VAL A 170 0.41 7.92 -23.77
CA VAL A 170 1.06 6.66 -23.38
C VAL A 170 -0.01 5.76 -22.81
N ALA A 171 -0.23 4.63 -23.47
CA ALA A 171 -1.01 3.53 -22.91
C ALA A 171 -0.06 2.47 -22.38
N TRP A 172 -0.26 2.04 -21.14
CA TRP A 172 0.60 1.05 -20.51
C TRP A 172 0.28 -0.35 -21.01
N ASN A 173 1.31 -1.14 -21.32
CA ASN A 173 1.11 -2.57 -21.59
C ASN A 173 0.76 -3.30 -20.27
N LYS A 174 -0.45 -3.86 -20.22
CA LYS A 174 -1.03 -4.56 -19.07
C LYS A 174 -0.47 -5.97 -18.84
N TRP A 175 0.32 -6.49 -19.79
CA TRP A 175 0.81 -7.86 -19.75
C TRP A 175 2.25 -7.93 -19.23
N ASN A 176 2.51 -8.91 -18.35
CA ASN A 176 3.82 -9.23 -17.79
C ASN A 176 4.38 -8.22 -16.75
N GLU A 177 3.48 -7.68 -15.92
CA GLU A 177 3.71 -6.63 -14.91
C GLU A 177 4.94 -6.84 -14.02
N ARG A 178 5.26 -8.07 -13.58
CA ARG A 178 6.40 -8.33 -12.68
C ARG A 178 7.78 -8.25 -13.37
N LEU A 179 7.83 -8.45 -14.68
CA LEU A 179 9.07 -8.51 -15.48
C LEU A 179 9.25 -7.29 -16.39
N ASN A 180 8.22 -6.47 -16.53
CA ASN A 180 8.26 -5.30 -17.39
C ASN A 180 8.81 -4.11 -16.60
N GLY A 181 9.91 -3.50 -17.06
CA GLY A 181 10.55 -2.34 -16.41
C GLY A 181 9.67 -1.09 -16.30
N ASN A 182 8.42 -1.15 -16.78
CA ASN A 182 7.38 -0.13 -16.75
C ASN A 182 6.56 -0.17 -15.44
N PHE A 183 6.74 -1.21 -14.61
CA PHE A 183 5.89 -1.55 -13.45
C PHE A 183 5.87 -0.52 -12.31
N ARG A 184 6.79 0.45 -12.30
CA ARG A 184 6.88 1.46 -11.24
C ARG A 184 5.69 2.43 -11.19
N PHE A 185 4.72 2.36 -12.11
CA PHE A 185 3.55 3.26 -12.13
C PHE A 185 2.19 2.54 -12.05
N ALA A 186 2.18 1.27 -11.61
CA ALA A 186 1.05 0.34 -11.65
C ALA A 186 -0.20 0.68 -10.80
N ALA A 187 -0.39 1.93 -10.36
CA ALA A 187 -1.66 2.36 -9.75
C ALA A 187 -2.40 3.40 -10.59
N ALA A 188 -1.85 3.83 -11.73
CA ALA A 188 -2.55 4.64 -12.74
C ALA A 188 -2.71 3.84 -14.03
N PHE A 189 -3.49 2.75 -13.99
CA PHE A 189 -3.85 1.96 -15.17
C PHE A 189 -4.53 2.75 -16.30
N ASP A 190 -4.79 4.03 -16.06
CA ASP A 190 -5.27 4.99 -17.03
C ASP A 190 -4.12 5.48 -17.93
N PRO A 191 -4.40 5.75 -19.22
CA PRO A 191 -3.44 6.37 -20.11
C PRO A 191 -2.90 7.67 -19.50
N CYS A 192 -1.60 7.91 -19.67
CA CYS A 192 -0.96 9.16 -19.28
C CYS A 192 -0.53 9.96 -20.52
N THR A 193 -0.14 11.21 -20.32
CA THR A 193 0.37 12.07 -21.39
C THR A 193 1.81 12.41 -21.08
N ILE A 194 2.72 12.20 -22.04
CA ILE A 194 4.08 12.71 -21.99
C ILE A 194 4.23 13.89 -22.92
N GLU A 195 4.78 14.99 -22.41
CA GLU A 195 5.16 16.16 -23.19
C GLU A 195 6.67 16.30 -23.20
N VAL A 196 7.27 16.26 -24.39
CA VAL A 196 8.71 16.45 -24.56
C VAL A 196 8.99 17.80 -25.22
N THR A 197 9.84 18.59 -24.56
CA THR A 197 10.22 19.94 -24.97
C THR A 197 11.75 20.06 -25.01
N ASP A 198 12.27 20.86 -25.92
CA ASP A 198 13.69 21.21 -25.93
C ASP A 198 13.93 22.38 -24.97
N GLU A 199 14.88 22.24 -24.05
CA GLU A 199 15.36 23.30 -23.17
C GLU A 199 16.88 23.49 -23.39
N GLY A 200 17.25 24.19 -24.47
CA GLY A 200 18.66 24.50 -24.79
C GLY A 200 19.48 23.24 -25.06
N THR A 201 20.40 22.90 -24.16
CA THR A 201 21.27 21.71 -24.24
C THR A 201 20.60 20.42 -23.78
N TYR A 202 19.43 20.49 -23.14
CA TYR A 202 18.71 19.34 -22.59
C TYR A 202 17.33 19.19 -23.23
N LYS A 203 16.74 17.99 -23.08
CA LYS A 203 15.31 17.75 -23.27
C LYS A 203 14.63 17.71 -21.90
N LYS A 204 13.41 18.21 -21.84
CA LYS A 204 12.51 18.10 -20.69
C LYS A 204 11.33 17.23 -21.07
N ALA A 205 11.13 16.16 -20.31
CA ALA A 205 9.91 15.36 -20.36
C ALA A 205 9.01 15.72 -19.19
N VAL A 206 7.71 15.84 -19.44
CA VAL A 206 6.68 16.02 -18.42
C VAL A 206 5.63 14.93 -18.59
N LEU A 207 5.54 14.01 -17.62
CA LEU A 207 4.55 12.94 -17.60
C LEU A 207 3.36 13.35 -16.72
N ILE A 208 2.17 13.43 -17.30
CA ILE A 208 0.93 13.81 -16.63
C ILE A 208 0.05 12.58 -16.49
N THR A 209 -0.23 12.19 -15.25
CA THR A 209 -0.94 10.95 -14.92
C THR A 209 -2.08 11.24 -13.95
N PRO A 210 -3.35 11.00 -14.33
CA PRO A 210 -4.44 11.04 -13.37
C PRO A 210 -4.31 9.86 -12.39
N PHE A 211 -4.49 10.11 -11.10
CA PHE A 211 -4.41 9.10 -10.06
C PHE A 211 -5.76 8.98 -9.34
N HIS A 212 -6.49 7.93 -9.67
CA HIS A 212 -7.77 7.57 -9.06
C HIS A 212 -7.99 6.06 -9.14
N TYR A 213 -8.83 5.51 -8.27
CA TYR A 213 -9.30 4.14 -8.42
C TYR A 213 -10.52 4.08 -9.33
N ARG A 214 -10.79 2.90 -9.88
CA ARG A 214 -11.89 2.68 -10.82
C ARG A 214 -13.12 2.12 -10.13
N LYS A 215 -14.29 2.56 -10.56
CA LYS A 215 -15.58 2.00 -10.13
C LYS A 215 -15.67 0.55 -10.61
N ASN A 216 -16.17 -0.35 -9.76
CA ASN A 216 -16.45 -1.75 -10.10
C ASN A 216 -15.25 -2.54 -10.66
N TYR A 217 -14.03 -2.17 -10.28
CA TYR A 217 -12.82 -2.86 -10.73
C TYR A 217 -12.23 -3.71 -9.61
N THR A 218 -11.80 -4.93 -9.96
CA THR A 218 -11.14 -5.87 -9.05
C THR A 218 -9.93 -6.46 -9.74
N THR A 219 -8.76 -6.27 -9.14
CA THR A 219 -7.49 -6.87 -9.57
C THR A 219 -7.30 -8.17 -8.81
N ARG A 220 -7.05 -9.27 -9.53
CA ARG A 220 -6.78 -10.60 -8.95
C ARG A 220 -5.28 -10.87 -8.99
N ASN A 221 -4.57 -10.69 -7.87
CA ASN A 221 -3.10 -10.70 -7.82
C ASN A 221 -2.47 -12.09 -7.59
N ALA A 222 -3.23 -13.16 -7.79
CA ALA A 222 -2.88 -14.49 -7.28
C ALA A 222 -2.02 -15.38 -8.18
N THR A 223 -1.89 -15.08 -9.46
CA THR A 223 -1.33 -16.08 -10.38
C THR A 223 0.21 -16.12 -10.37
N HIS A 224 0.89 -15.12 -9.79
CA HIS A 224 2.34 -14.96 -10.02
C HIS A 224 3.25 -14.97 -8.78
N ALA A 225 2.75 -14.69 -7.57
CA ALA A 225 3.61 -14.58 -6.38
C ALA A 225 3.77 -15.90 -5.61
N MET A 226 2.74 -16.75 -5.57
CA MET A 226 2.73 -18.01 -4.80
C MET A 226 2.20 -19.21 -5.59
N HIS A 227 2.43 -19.24 -6.91
CA HIS A 227 2.05 -20.36 -7.79
C HIS A 227 0.59 -20.85 -7.62
N GLY A 228 -0.36 -19.93 -7.40
CA GLY A 228 -1.78 -20.28 -7.25
C GLY A 228 -2.19 -20.92 -5.91
N LEU A 229 -1.30 -20.97 -4.91
CA LEU A 229 -1.65 -21.52 -3.59
C LEU A 229 -2.77 -20.72 -2.90
N PHE A 230 -2.81 -19.40 -3.08
CA PHE A 230 -3.83 -18.52 -2.49
C PHE A 230 -4.23 -17.39 -3.44
N GLU A 231 -5.52 -17.03 -3.44
CA GLU A 231 -6.05 -15.91 -4.21
C GLU A 231 -6.24 -14.67 -3.34
N PHE A 232 -5.72 -13.52 -3.76
CA PHE A 232 -5.96 -12.22 -3.12
C PHE A 232 -6.56 -11.23 -4.12
N HIS A 233 -7.67 -10.62 -3.73
CA HIS A 233 -8.40 -9.65 -4.54
C HIS A 233 -8.17 -8.23 -4.03
N ILE A 234 -7.63 -7.37 -4.88
CA ILE A 234 -7.65 -5.93 -4.65
C ILE A 234 -8.89 -5.37 -5.32
N ASN A 235 -9.91 -5.07 -4.52
CA ASN A 235 -11.16 -4.49 -5.00
C ASN A 235 -11.01 -2.96 -5.11
N GLU A 236 -10.40 -2.47 -6.20
CA GLU A 236 -10.26 -1.04 -6.49
C GLU A 236 -11.60 -0.28 -6.39
N GLY A 237 -12.73 -0.93 -6.71
CA GLY A 237 -14.06 -0.35 -6.55
C GLY A 237 -14.41 0.07 -5.11
N LEU A 238 -13.82 -0.57 -4.10
CA LEU A 238 -13.98 -0.17 -2.70
C LEU A 238 -13.14 1.06 -2.35
N PHE A 239 -11.97 1.20 -2.96
CA PHE A 239 -11.15 2.39 -2.81
C PHE A 239 -11.77 3.58 -3.56
N TRP A 240 -12.33 3.33 -4.74
CA TRP A 240 -13.16 4.30 -5.47
C TRP A 240 -14.31 4.81 -4.61
N TYR A 241 -14.98 3.92 -3.88
CA TYR A 241 -16.04 4.32 -2.94
C TYR A 241 -15.51 5.26 -1.84
N LEU A 242 -14.33 4.99 -1.27
CA LEU A 242 -13.70 5.88 -0.30
C LEU A 242 -13.37 7.25 -0.89
N GLN A 243 -12.93 7.32 -2.15
CA GLN A 243 -12.75 8.59 -2.84
C GLN A 243 -14.06 9.39 -2.92
N HIS A 244 -15.16 8.73 -3.29
CA HIS A 244 -16.47 9.35 -3.41
C HIS A 244 -17.07 9.77 -2.06
N LYS A 245 -16.58 9.19 -0.96
CA LYS A 245 -16.94 9.58 0.40
C LYS A 245 -15.97 10.59 1.03
N GLY A 246 -14.98 11.06 0.28
CA GLY A 246 -14.02 12.06 0.75
C GLY A 246 -12.96 11.53 1.73
N TRP A 247 -12.78 10.21 1.79
CA TRP A 247 -11.73 9.57 2.62
C TRP A 247 -10.40 9.46 1.87
N LEU A 248 -10.44 9.48 0.54
CA LEU A 248 -9.27 9.46 -0.34
C LEU A 248 -9.42 10.58 -1.38
N HIS A 249 -8.30 11.15 -1.77
CA HIS A 249 -8.26 12.38 -2.55
C HIS A 249 -7.54 12.13 -3.88
N PRO A 250 -8.29 11.89 -4.98
CA PRO A 250 -7.67 11.77 -6.30
C PRO A 250 -6.91 13.04 -6.67
N TYR A 251 -5.85 12.87 -7.43
CA TYR A 251 -5.00 13.97 -7.87
C TYR A 251 -4.34 13.63 -9.21
N THR A 252 -3.84 14.64 -9.91
CA THR A 252 -3.00 14.50 -11.10
C THR A 252 -1.54 14.53 -10.68
N ALA A 253 -0.81 13.46 -10.95
CA ALA A 253 0.64 13.40 -10.79
C ALA A 253 1.30 14.03 -12.03
N VAL A 254 2.26 14.92 -11.81
CA VAL A 254 3.08 15.53 -12.87
C VAL A 254 4.53 15.20 -12.58
N TRP A 255 5.12 14.32 -13.36
CA TRP A 255 6.52 13.94 -13.23
C TRP A 255 7.35 14.74 -14.21
N ILE A 256 8.41 15.36 -13.72
CA ILE A 256 9.31 16.19 -14.52
C ILE A 256 10.69 15.54 -14.50
N ALA A 257 11.24 15.32 -15.69
CA ALA A 257 12.59 14.83 -15.88
C ALA A 257 13.35 15.71 -16.89
N LYS A 258 14.64 15.87 -16.65
CA LYS A 258 15.60 16.49 -17.58
C LYS A 258 16.61 15.44 -18.00
N PHE A 259 16.89 15.37 -19.30
CA PHE A 259 17.81 14.40 -19.88
C PHE A 259 18.57 15.02 -21.06
N ASP A 260 19.74 14.46 -21.35
CA ASP A 260 20.59 14.93 -22.45
C ASP A 260 19.94 14.64 -23.81
N LYS A 261 20.26 15.47 -24.80
CA LYS A 261 19.69 15.41 -26.15
C LYS A 261 20.08 14.15 -26.91
#